data_AF-A0A0J7XWH4-F1
#
_entry.id   AF-A0A0J7XWH4-F1
#
_cell.length_a   1.000
_cell.length_b   1.000
_cell.length_c   1.000
_cell.angle_alpha   90.00
_cell.angle_beta   90.00
_cell.angle_gamma   90.00
#
_symmetry.space_group_name_H-M   'P 1'
#
loop_
_entity.id
_entity.type
_entity.pdbx_description
1 polymer ?
#
loop_
_entity_poly.entity_id
_entity_poly.type
_entity_poly.pdbx_seq_one_letter_code
_entity_poly.pdbx_strand_id
1 'polypeptide(L)'
;MITQLFDPSQMLALGQALLQDDGSMVVWSQADAAVSVLFALMHEGVSDKDQLIEAACKVPQVEELVAWRMMRIMCGDDPSRSLWRHNGFNRLTLWSRG
;
A
#
# COMPACT_ATOMS: atom_id res chain seq x y z
N MET A 1 -2.14 12.91 -12.78
CA MET A 1 -3.22 12.86 -11.76
C MET A 1 -3.67 11.41 -11.66
N ILE A 2 -3.35 10.72 -10.56
CA ILE A 2 -3.87 9.37 -10.31
C ILE A 2 -4.96 9.54 -9.25
N THR A 3 -6.20 9.18 -9.59
CA THR A 3 -7.32 9.13 -8.64
C THR A 3 -7.69 7.66 -8.47
N GLN A 4 -6.94 6.95 -7.64
CA GLN A 4 -7.32 5.59 -7.26
C GLN A 4 -8.20 5.62 -6.01
N LEU A 5 -9.29 4.86 -6.07
CA LEU A 5 -10.27 4.71 -4.99
C LEU A 5 -10.07 3.36 -4.36
N PHE A 6 -9.76 3.34 -3.07
CA PHE A 6 -9.51 2.12 -2.32
C PHE A 6 -10.59 1.88 -1.28
N ASP A 7 -11.05 0.63 -1.20
CA ASP A 7 -11.82 0.14 -0.07
C ASP A 7 -10.85 -0.40 0.99
N PRO A 8 -10.82 0.15 2.22
CA PRO A 8 -9.89 -0.28 3.27
C PRO A 8 -9.97 -1.77 3.60
N SER A 9 -11.19 -2.33 3.59
CA SER A 9 -11.41 -3.73 3.93
C SER A 9 -10.84 -4.66 2.86
N GLN A 10 -10.99 -4.27 1.59
CA GLN A 10 -10.44 -5.02 0.47
C GLN A 10 -8.92 -4.89 0.40
N MET A 11 -8.36 -3.70 0.64
CA MET A 11 -6.90 -3.52 0.70
C MET A 11 -6.26 -4.36 1.80
N LEU A 12 -6.86 -4.38 2.99
CA LEU A 12 -6.34 -5.17 4.10
C LEU A 12 -6.37 -6.66 3.75
N ALA A 13 -7.50 -7.16 3.24
CA ALA A 13 -7.64 -8.56 2.84
C ALA A 13 -6.65 -8.93 1.72
N LEU A 14 -6.49 -8.08 0.70
CA LEU A 14 -5.55 -8.30 -0.39
C LEU A 14 -4.09 -8.25 0.09
N GLY A 15 -3.74 -7.29 0.94
CA GLY A 15 -2.39 -7.15 1.50
C GLY A 15 -2.00 -8.36 2.35
N GLN A 16 -2.91 -8.83 3.20
CA GLN A 16 -2.70 -10.04 3.99
C GLN A 16 -2.55 -11.29 3.13
N ALA A 17 -3.37 -11.42 2.07
CA ALA A 17 -3.24 -12.53 1.13
C ALA A 17 -1.88 -12.51 0.41
N LEU A 18 -1.43 -11.34 -0.06
CA LEU A 18 -0.16 -11.18 -0.74
C LEU A 18 1.05 -11.44 0.16
N LEU A 19 0.98 -11.08 1.45
CA LEU A 19 2.04 -11.37 2.42
C LEU A 19 2.22 -12.87 2.68
N GLN A 20 1.20 -13.68 2.39
CA GLN A 20 1.21 -15.13 2.55
C GLN A 20 1.41 -15.88 1.23
N ASP A 21 1.38 -15.16 0.10
CA ASP A 21 1.50 -15.75 -1.23
C ASP A 21 2.96 -15.98 -1.62
N ASP A 22 3.22 -17.09 -2.30
CA ASP A 22 4.55 -17.47 -2.80
C ASP A 22 4.84 -16.98 -4.23
N GLY A 23 4.02 -16.04 -4.73
CA GLY A 23 4.06 -15.54 -6.10
C GLY A 23 3.00 -16.15 -7.02
N SER A 24 2.10 -16.99 -6.50
CA SER A 24 1.01 -17.60 -7.27
C SER A 24 -0.14 -16.64 -7.58
N MET A 25 -0.31 -15.61 -6.76
CA MET A 25 -1.43 -14.68 -6.86
C MET A 25 -1.21 -13.67 -7.98
N VAL A 26 -2.21 -13.56 -8.87
CA VAL A 26 -2.23 -12.56 -9.94
C VAL A 26 -2.82 -11.26 -9.42
N VAL A 27 -2.02 -10.18 -9.49
CA VAL A 27 -2.45 -8.82 -9.16
C VAL A 27 -2.68 -8.01 -10.43
N TRP A 28 -3.61 -7.06 -10.38
CA TRP A 28 -3.96 -6.22 -11.53
C TRP A 28 -2.91 -5.14 -11.81
N SER A 29 -2.20 -4.66 -10.79
CA SER A 29 -1.08 -3.74 -10.93
C SER A 29 -0.10 -3.83 -9.77
N GLN A 30 1.17 -3.49 -10.03
CA GLN A 30 2.20 -3.40 -8.99
C GLN A 30 1.89 -2.30 -7.96
N ALA A 31 1.22 -1.22 -8.39
CA ALA A 31 0.83 -0.14 -7.48
C ALA A 31 -0.23 -0.62 -6.47
N ASP A 32 -1.25 -1.36 -6.93
CA ASP A 32 -2.29 -1.87 -6.04
C ASP A 32 -1.74 -2.92 -5.07
N ALA A 33 -0.82 -3.77 -5.55
CA ALA A 33 -0.10 -4.73 -4.70
C ALA A 33 0.72 -4.00 -3.63
N ALA A 34 1.55 -3.02 -4.02
CA ALA A 34 2.37 -2.25 -3.10
C ALA A 34 1.52 -1.51 -2.07
N VAL A 35 0.47 -0.81 -2.50
CA VAL A 35 -0.44 -0.08 -1.60
C VAL A 35 -1.11 -1.03 -0.60
N SER A 36 -1.61 -2.18 -1.05
CA SER A 36 -2.31 -3.13 -0.20
C SER A 36 -1.37 -3.78 0.83
N VAL A 37 -0.17 -4.18 0.41
CA VAL A 37 0.85 -4.77 1.29
C VAL A 37 1.33 -3.76 2.32
N LEU A 38 1.69 -2.54 1.90
CA LEU A 38 2.10 -1.48 2.83
C LEU A 38 0.98 -1.12 3.81
N PHE A 39 -0.27 -1.08 3.34
CA PHE A 39 -1.43 -0.83 4.19
C PHE A 39 -1.60 -1.93 5.25
N ALA A 40 -1.47 -3.20 4.87
CA ALA A 40 -1.56 -4.32 5.80
C ALA A 40 -0.43 -4.29 6.85
N LEU A 41 0.81 -4.05 6.44
CA LEU A 41 1.95 -3.96 7.37
C LEU A 41 1.81 -2.80 8.37
N MET A 42 1.34 -1.64 7.92
CA MET A 42 1.04 -0.51 8.82
C MET A 42 -0.13 -0.84 9.76
N HIS A 43 -1.14 -1.58 9.28
CA HIS A 43 -2.24 -2.05 10.10
C HIS A 43 -1.79 -3.03 11.19
N GLU A 44 -0.77 -3.85 10.90
CA GLU A 44 -0.11 -4.74 11.87
C GLU A 44 0.85 -4.01 12.83
N GLY A 45 1.02 -2.69 12.67
CA GLY A 45 1.77 -1.84 13.58
C GLY A 45 3.22 -1.58 13.18
N VAL A 46 3.64 -1.95 11.96
CA VAL A 46 4.97 -1.61 11.46
C VAL A 46 5.02 -0.11 11.17
N SER A 47 5.82 0.63 11.93
CA SER A 47 5.93 2.10 11.83
C SER A 47 7.25 2.59 11.25
N ASP A 48 8.26 1.71 11.16
CA ASP A 48 9.54 2.05 10.57
C ASP A 48 9.49 1.93 9.04
N LYS A 49 9.97 2.97 8.35
CA LYS A 49 9.87 3.09 6.90
C LYS A 49 10.72 2.04 6.19
N ASP A 50 11.93 1.80 6.67
CA ASP A 50 12.85 0.87 6.03
C ASP A 50 12.36 -0.57 6.23
N GLN A 51 11.82 -0.89 7.41
CA GLN A 51 11.18 -2.18 7.68
C GLN A 51 9.92 -2.40 6.83
N LEU A 52 9.09 -1.37 6.63
CA LEU A 52 7.91 -1.46 5.75
C LEU A 52 8.32 -1.82 4.32
N ILE A 53 9.34 -1.15 3.78
CA ILE A 53 9.82 -1.41 2.43
C ILE A 53 10.47 -2.78 2.34
N GLU A 54 11.35 -3.13 3.28
CA GLU A 54 12.00 -4.44 3.29
C GLU A 54 10.96 -5.58 3.34
N ALA A 55 9.96 -5.47 4.21
CA ALA A 55 8.89 -6.45 4.31
C ALA A 55 8.03 -6.50 3.05
N ALA A 56 7.68 -5.34 2.47
CA ALA A 56 6.89 -5.29 1.25
C ALA A 56 7.62 -5.92 0.05
N CYS A 57 8.93 -5.72 -0.07
CA CYS A 57 9.74 -6.28 -1.16
C CYS A 57 9.94 -7.81 -1.07
N LYS A 58 9.53 -8.45 0.03
CA LYS A 58 9.48 -9.92 0.12
C LYS A 58 8.32 -10.49 -0.71
N VAL A 59 7.32 -9.67 -1.03
CA VAL A 59 6.20 -10.04 -1.91
C VAL A 59 6.68 -9.96 -3.37
N PRO A 60 6.69 -11.07 -4.14
CA PRO A 60 7.25 -11.11 -5.50
C PRO A 60 6.67 -10.07 -6.47
N GLN A 61 5.42 -9.67 -6.24
CA GLN A 61 4.68 -8.72 -7.07
C GLN A 61 4.99 -7.25 -6.74
N VAL A 62 5.78 -6.98 -5.69
CA VAL A 62 6.08 -5.62 -5.20
C VAL A 62 7.53 -5.26 -5.48
N GLU A 63 7.74 -4.40 -6.48
CA GLU A 63 9.05 -3.82 -6.75
C GLU A 63 9.38 -2.72 -5.74
N GLU A 64 10.64 -2.68 -5.29
CA GLU A 64 11.12 -1.72 -4.30
C GLU A 64 10.82 -0.26 -4.67
N LEU A 65 11.14 0.14 -5.91
CA LEU A 65 10.89 1.51 -6.38
C LEU A 65 9.40 1.88 -6.33
N VAL A 66 8.52 0.92 -6.62
CA VAL A 66 7.07 1.11 -6.56
C VAL A 66 6.61 1.22 -5.11
N ALA A 67 7.12 0.37 -4.22
CA ALA A 67 6.84 0.44 -2.79
C ALA A 67 7.23 1.80 -2.20
N TRP A 68 8.45 2.29 -2.47
CA TRP A 68 8.89 3.62 -2.03
C TRP A 68 7.98 4.73 -2.52
N ARG A 69 7.63 4.69 -3.82
CA ARG A 69 6.75 5.69 -4.42
C ARG A 69 5.38 5.66 -3.78
N MET A 70 4.80 4.49 -3.58
CA MET A 70 3.47 4.35 -2.98
C MET A 70 3.47 4.77 -1.51
N MET A 71 4.48 4.36 -0.72
CA MET A 71 4.65 4.82 0.66
C MET A 71 4.64 6.36 0.71
N ARG A 72 5.41 7.02 -0.16
CA ARG A 72 5.46 8.48 -0.20
C ARG A 72 4.12 9.13 -0.53
N ILE A 73 3.29 8.50 -1.35
CA ILE A 73 1.94 9.02 -1.65
C ILE A 73 1.00 8.76 -0.48
N MET A 74 1.11 7.61 0.19
CA MET A 74 0.26 7.21 1.33
C MET A 74 0.54 8.04 2.59
N CYS A 75 1.82 8.27 2.90
CA CYS A 75 2.23 8.82 4.20
C CYS A 75 3.28 9.95 4.11
N GLY A 76 3.85 10.22 2.93
CA GLY A 76 4.90 11.22 2.77
C GLY A 76 6.26 10.69 3.22
N ASP A 77 6.87 11.35 4.20
CA ASP A 77 8.15 10.90 4.79
C ASP A 77 7.96 10.23 6.17
N ASP A 78 6.73 10.23 6.69
CA ASP A 78 6.39 9.76 8.03
C ASP A 78 5.26 8.72 7.96
N PRO A 79 5.55 7.41 8.15
CA PRO A 79 4.56 6.35 8.11
C PRO A 79 3.41 6.50 9.14
N SER A 80 3.63 7.25 10.24
CA SER A 80 2.58 7.53 11.23
C SER A 80 1.55 8.55 10.72
N ARG A 81 1.87 9.27 9.65
CA ARG A 81 1.02 10.28 9.04
C ARG A 81 0.21 9.67 7.91
N SER A 82 -1.12 9.73 8.01
CA SER A 82 -2.01 9.38 6.90
C SER A 82 -2.23 10.59 5.98
N LEU A 83 -1.84 10.48 4.70
CA LEU A 83 -2.19 11.46 3.65
C LEU A 83 -3.47 11.11 2.89
N TRP A 84 -4.11 10.01 3.29
CA TRP A 84 -5.35 9.54 2.70
C TRP A 84 -6.50 10.52 2.95
N ARG A 85 -7.37 10.67 1.95
CA ARG A 85 -8.62 11.42 2.12
C ARG A 85 -9.81 10.49 1.95
N HIS A 86 -10.81 10.67 2.81
CA HIS A 86 -12.11 10.04 2.61
C HIS A 86 -12.89 10.79 1.53
N ASN A 87 -13.45 10.05 0.58
CA ASN A 87 -14.48 10.60 -0.28
C ASN A 87 -15.86 10.60 0.44
N GLY A 88 -16.89 11.15 -0.21
CA GLY A 88 -18.27 11.17 0.31
C GLY A 88 -18.92 9.78 0.51
N PHE A 89 -18.23 8.69 0.15
CA PHE A 89 -18.64 7.29 0.30
C PHE A 89 -17.71 6.51 1.24
N ASN A 90 -16.92 7.21 2.08
CA ASN A 90 -15.99 6.63 3.04
C ASN A 90 -14.86 5.77 2.43
N ARG A 91 -14.60 5.89 1.12
CA ARG A 91 -13.45 5.26 0.46
C ARG A 91 -12.22 6.14 0.57
N LEU A 92 -11.05 5.51 0.59
CA LEU A 92 -9.78 6.21 0.63
C LEU A 92 -9.36 6.64 -0.77
N THR A 93 -8.86 7.85 -0.88
CA THR A 93 -8.30 8.42 -2.11
C THR A 93 -6.83 8.73 -1.93
N LEU A 94 -6.01 8.24 -2.87
CA LEU A 94 -4.61 8.64 -3.03
C LEU A 94 -4.53 9.73 -4.09
N TRP A 95 -3.97 10.89 -3.70
CA TRP A 95 -3.71 11.99 -4.62
C TRP A 95 -2.21 12.10 -4.85
N SER A 96 -1.75 11.64 -6.02
CA SER A 96 -0.42 12.02 -6.50
C SER A 96 -0.49 13.47 -6.99
N ARG A 97 0.17 14.41 -6.29
CA ARG A 97 0.56 15.67 -6.93
C ARG A 97 1.49 15.30 -8.09
N GLY A 98 1.19 15.83 -9.27
CA GLY A 98 2.04 15.69 -10.45
C GLY A 98 3.36 16.43 -10.24
#